data_AF-A0A5M9WMR3-F1
#
_entry.id   AF-A0A5M9WMR3-F1
#
_cell.length_a   1.000
_cell.length_b   1.000
_cell.length_c   1.000
_cell.angle_alpha   90.00
_cell.angle_beta   90.00
_cell.angle_gamma   90.00
#
_symmetry.space_group_name_H-M   'P 1'
#
loop_
_entity.id
_entity.type
_entity.pdbx_description
1 polymer ?
#
loop_
_entity_poly.entity_id
_entity_poly.type
_entity_poly.pdbx_seq_one_letter_code
_entity_poly.pdbx_strand_id
1 'polypeptide(L)'
;MGWEYGIRTKEQEYTRLHEIMLRLAASLTHSRMYSLEQHTDGFSLLRDDASWPRALEVVLEEASGLDEVADGERYIYCLFHIWGEEGRAWKQQMEGVTNQYPGVFEWFEL
;
A
#
# COMPACT_ATOMS: atom_id res chain seq x y z
N MET A 1 13.63 9.92 4.11
CA MET A 1 13.08 8.57 4.38
C MET A 1 11.57 8.71 4.38
N GLY A 2 10.80 7.70 3.98
CA GLY A 2 9.33 7.76 3.94
C GLY A 2 8.71 7.13 5.18
N TRP A 3 7.41 6.82 5.14
CA TRP A 3 6.85 5.78 6.01
C TRP A 3 6.70 4.48 5.22
N GLU A 4 7.15 3.39 5.81
CA GLU A 4 7.14 2.06 5.20
C GLU A 4 6.24 1.17 6.02
N TYR A 5 5.30 0.53 5.35
CA TYR A 5 4.35 -0.37 5.97
C TYR A 5 4.16 -1.59 5.09
N GLY A 6 3.89 -2.72 5.74
CA GLY A 6 3.37 -3.89 5.06
C GLY A 6 1.93 -4.18 5.45
N ILE A 7 1.20 -4.80 4.53
CA ILE A 7 -0.12 -5.39 4.79
C ILE A 7 0.01 -6.89 4.53
N ARG A 8 0.02 -7.67 5.62
CA ARG A 8 0.05 -9.13 5.53
C ARG A 8 -1.36 -9.71 5.56
N THR A 9 -1.48 -10.92 5.02
CA THR A 9 -2.68 -11.74 5.15
C THR A 9 -2.30 -13.20 5.34
N LYS A 10 -3.28 -14.06 5.62
CA LYS A 10 -3.04 -15.50 5.75
C LYS A 10 -2.92 -16.13 4.37
N GLU A 11 -2.13 -17.19 4.22
CA GLU A 11 -1.91 -17.90 2.95
C GLU A 11 -3.21 -18.23 2.20
N GLN A 12 -4.23 -18.70 2.91
CA GLN A 12 -5.56 -19.02 2.36
C GLN A 12 -6.30 -17.81 1.75
N GLU A 13 -5.90 -16.59 2.07
CA GLU A 13 -6.47 -15.33 1.62
C GLU A 13 -5.61 -14.63 0.53
N TYR A 14 -4.50 -15.23 0.08
CA TYR A 14 -3.63 -14.62 -0.94
C TYR A 14 -4.33 -14.33 -2.26
N THR A 15 -5.39 -15.08 -2.58
CA THR A 15 -6.24 -14.80 -3.74
C THR A 15 -6.95 -13.44 -3.65
N ARG A 16 -7.12 -12.88 -2.45
CA ARG A 16 -7.70 -11.56 -2.20
C ARG A 16 -6.70 -10.42 -2.26
N LEU A 17 -5.39 -10.68 -2.31
CA LEU A 17 -4.37 -9.63 -2.34
C LEU A 17 -4.51 -8.72 -3.57
N HIS A 18 -4.86 -9.30 -4.73
CA HIS A 18 -5.12 -8.50 -5.91
C HIS A 18 -6.42 -7.67 -5.79
N GLU A 19 -7.49 -8.27 -5.24
CA GLU A 19 -8.76 -7.56 -5.03
C GLU A 19 -8.59 -6.38 -4.06
N ILE A 20 -7.92 -6.61 -2.92
CA ILE A 20 -7.72 -5.56 -1.93
C ILE A 20 -6.83 -4.45 -2.49
N MET A 21 -5.79 -4.78 -3.26
CA MET A 21 -4.92 -3.79 -3.91
C MET A 21 -5.70 -2.85 -4.83
N LEU A 22 -6.63 -3.36 -5.63
CA LEU A 22 -7.52 -2.52 -6.46
C LEU A 22 -8.42 -1.61 -5.62
N ARG A 23 -8.91 -2.11 -4.48
CA ARG A 23 -9.73 -1.32 -3.55
C ARG A 23 -8.93 -0.25 -2.83
N LEU A 24 -7.68 -0.55 -2.45
CA LEU A 24 -6.75 0.42 -1.87
C LEU A 24 -6.54 1.58 -2.85
N ALA A 25 -6.19 1.26 -4.11
CA ALA A 25 -6.01 2.26 -5.16
C ALA A 25 -7.28 3.12 -5.36
N ALA A 26 -8.46 2.50 -5.41
CA ALA A 26 -9.73 3.19 -5.59
C ALA A 26 -10.18 4.04 -4.39
N SER A 27 -9.65 3.77 -3.19
CA SER A 27 -9.98 4.52 -1.98
C SER A 27 -9.27 5.87 -1.86
N LEU A 28 -8.16 6.04 -2.60
CA LEU A 28 -7.30 7.20 -2.46
C LEU A 28 -7.98 8.45 -3.02
N THR A 29 -8.24 9.39 -2.12
CA THR A 29 -8.63 10.75 -2.51
C THR A 29 -7.38 11.60 -2.62
N HIS A 30 -7.16 12.17 -3.81
CA HIS A 30 -5.98 12.94 -4.17
C HIS A 30 -6.36 14.20 -4.94
N SER A 31 -5.53 15.25 -4.83
CA SER A 31 -5.71 16.49 -5.58
C SER A 31 -5.32 16.30 -7.05
N ARG A 32 -5.63 17.28 -7.91
CA ARG A 32 -5.29 17.26 -9.34
C ARG A 32 -3.78 17.33 -9.63
N MET A 33 -2.95 17.55 -8.62
CA MET A 33 -1.48 17.56 -8.73
C MET A 33 -0.91 16.14 -8.71
N TYR A 34 -1.77 15.15 -8.43
CA TYR A 34 -1.40 13.75 -8.38
C TYR A 34 -2.11 12.97 -9.49
N SER A 35 -1.42 11.94 -9.98
CA SER A 35 -1.95 10.98 -10.94
C SER A 35 -1.75 9.56 -10.41
N LEU A 36 -2.81 8.76 -10.42
CA LEU A 36 -2.75 7.34 -10.05
C LEU A 36 -2.33 6.51 -11.25
N GLU A 37 -1.18 5.84 -11.14
CA GLU A 37 -0.69 4.88 -12.12
C GLU A 37 -0.89 3.46 -11.57
N GLN A 38 -1.56 2.58 -12.33
CA GLN A 38 -1.77 1.19 -11.94
C GLN A 38 -0.85 0.26 -12.74
N HIS A 39 -0.31 -0.74 -12.07
CA HIS A 39 0.51 -1.80 -12.65
C HIS A 39 -0.11 -3.17 -12.36
N THR A 40 0.49 -4.25 -12.88
CA THR A 40 -0.03 -5.61 -12.67
C THR A 40 0.01 -6.01 -11.19
N ASP A 41 1.09 -5.63 -10.51
CA ASP A 41 1.39 -6.04 -9.13
C ASP A 41 1.30 -4.88 -8.14
N GLY A 42 0.73 -3.74 -8.52
CA GLY A 42 0.79 -2.55 -7.68
C GLY A 42 0.14 -1.32 -8.27
N PHE A 43 0.31 -0.20 -7.57
CA PHE A 43 0.00 1.12 -8.08
C PHE A 43 0.93 2.16 -7.44
N SER A 44 1.02 3.31 -8.09
CA SER A 44 1.77 4.46 -7.59
C SER A 44 0.93 5.71 -7.70
N LEU A 45 1.05 6.60 -6.71
CA LEU A 45 0.55 7.95 -6.79
C LEU A 45 1.71 8.86 -7.18
N LEU A 46 1.66 9.38 -8.40
CA LEU A 46 2.70 10.25 -8.94
C LEU A 46 2.33 11.72 -8.71
N ARG A 47 3.32 12.58 -8.48
CA ARG A 47 3.20 14.03 -8.39
C ARG A 47 3.81 14.66 -9.64
N ASP A 48 3.01 15.40 -10.38
CA ASP A 48 3.33 15.85 -11.74
C ASP A 48 4.50 16.87 -11.81
N ASP A 49 4.87 17.49 -10.69
CA ASP A 49 5.82 18.63 -10.62
C ASP A 49 7.06 18.40 -9.75
N ALA A 50 7.37 17.14 -9.41
CA ALA A 50 8.37 16.80 -8.41
C ALA A 50 9.66 16.21 -9.00
N SER A 51 10.81 16.60 -8.43
CA SER A 51 12.07 15.86 -8.62
C SER A 51 11.99 14.41 -8.10
N TRP A 52 11.02 14.13 -7.24
CA TRP A 52 10.65 12.81 -6.75
C TRP A 52 9.19 12.54 -7.11
N PRO A 53 8.93 11.90 -8.26
CA PRO A 53 7.58 11.80 -8.79
C PRO A 53 6.70 10.89 -7.95
N ARG A 54 7.21 9.86 -7.28
CA ARG A 54 6.37 8.95 -6.48
C ARG A 54 6.09 9.56 -5.11
N ALA A 55 4.82 9.81 -4.82
CA ALA A 55 4.33 10.25 -3.51
C ALA A 55 3.91 9.07 -2.64
N LEU A 56 3.37 8.03 -3.26
CA LEU A 56 3.01 6.74 -2.67
C LEU A 56 3.32 5.63 -3.67
N GLU A 57 3.92 4.55 -3.22
CA GLU A 57 4.14 3.32 -3.99
C GLU A 57 3.54 2.16 -3.20
N VAL A 58 2.73 1.34 -3.85
CA VAL A 58 2.11 0.16 -3.26
C VAL A 58 2.30 -1.01 -4.20
N VAL A 59 2.94 -2.08 -3.72
CA VAL A 59 3.32 -3.22 -4.56
C VAL A 59 3.17 -4.53 -3.80
N LEU A 60 2.79 -5.57 -4.52
CA LEU A 60 2.78 -6.93 -4.03
C LEU A 60 4.22 -7.48 -4.07
N GLU A 61 4.74 -7.85 -2.90
CA GLU A 61 6.07 -8.41 -2.77
C GLU A 61 6.04 -9.81 -2.16
N GLU A 62 7.16 -10.51 -2.33
CA GLU A 62 7.48 -11.75 -1.63
C GLU A 62 8.49 -11.41 -0.53
N ALA A 63 8.16 -11.77 0.72
CA ALA A 63 9.00 -11.47 1.86
C ALA A 63 10.33 -12.24 1.80
N SER A 64 11.41 -11.55 2.15
CA SER A 64 12.75 -12.12 2.27
C SER A 64 13.51 -11.39 3.37
N GLY A 65 13.66 -12.03 4.53
CA GLY A 65 14.36 -11.50 5.69
C GLY A 65 13.56 -10.48 6.51
N LEU A 66 12.22 -10.61 6.53
CA LEU A 66 11.32 -9.79 7.36
C LEU A 66 10.94 -10.55 8.64
N ASP A 67 10.88 -9.86 9.78
CA ASP A 67 10.50 -10.47 11.06
C ASP A 67 8.97 -10.68 11.13
N GLU A 68 8.21 -9.83 10.44
CA GLU A 68 6.75 -9.78 10.47
C GLU A 68 6.08 -10.73 9.48
N VAL A 69 6.79 -11.19 8.46
CA VAL A 69 6.26 -12.03 7.38
C VAL A 69 7.28 -13.11 7.05
N ALA A 70 6.83 -14.37 7.05
CA ALA A 70 7.74 -15.49 6.78
C ALA A 70 8.31 -15.43 5.35
N ASP A 71 9.54 -15.87 5.18
CA ASP A 71 10.19 -15.89 3.86
C ASP A 71 9.36 -16.67 2.83
N GLY A 72 9.19 -16.09 1.64
CA GLY A 72 8.38 -16.66 0.56
C GLY A 72 6.88 -16.34 0.67
N GLU A 73 6.41 -15.73 1.76
CA GLU A 73 5.04 -15.26 1.87
C GLU A 73 4.82 -13.94 1.14
N ARG A 74 3.60 -13.74 0.62
CA ARG A 74 3.24 -12.53 -0.11
C ARG A 74 2.60 -11.50 0.80
N TYR A 75 3.00 -10.26 0.65
CA TYR A 75 2.45 -9.11 1.37
C TYR A 75 2.37 -7.89 0.45
N ILE A 76 1.54 -6.91 0.83
CA ILE A 76 1.51 -5.62 0.12
C ILE A 76 2.48 -4.68 0.82
N TYR A 77 3.54 -4.29 0.15
CA TYR A 77 4.44 -3.24 0.57
C TYR A 77 3.84 -1.87 0.23
N CYS A 78 3.90 -0.92 1.17
CA CYS A 78 3.39 0.44 1.04
C CYS A 78 4.47 1.44 1.46
N LEU A 79 4.94 2.25 0.51
CA LEU A 79 5.96 3.28 0.71
C LEU A 79 5.36 4.68 0.50
N PHE A 80 5.26 5.44 1.57
CA PHE A 80 4.81 6.83 1.57
C PHE A 80 6.02 7.75 1.50
N HIS A 81 6.30 8.32 0.32
CA HIS A 81 7.41 9.25 0.13
C HIS A 81 7.12 10.66 0.65
N ILE A 82 5.85 10.99 0.85
CA ILE A 82 5.43 12.27 1.42
C ILE A 82 5.12 12.16 2.91
N TRP A 83 5.43 13.21 3.64
CA TRP A 83 5.13 13.37 5.06
C TRP A 83 3.95 14.31 5.25
N GLY A 84 3.37 14.27 6.44
CA GLY A 84 2.34 15.24 6.85
C GLY A 84 0.91 14.73 6.65
N GLU A 85 -0.02 15.67 6.52
CA GLU A 85 -1.46 15.38 6.56
C GLU A 85 -1.93 14.54 5.37
N GLU A 86 -1.40 14.80 4.17
CA GLU A 86 -1.77 14.05 2.96
C GLU A 86 -1.40 12.56 3.07
N GLY A 87 -0.13 12.27 3.41
CA GLY A 87 0.32 10.88 3.60
C GLY A 87 -0.45 10.15 4.71
N ARG A 88 -0.76 10.85 5.82
CA ARG A 88 -1.59 10.30 6.90
C ARG A 88 -3.02 10.00 6.44
N ALA A 89 -3.63 10.91 5.67
CA ALA A 89 -4.97 10.73 5.14
C ALA A 89 -5.04 9.51 4.20
N TRP A 90 -4.04 9.31 3.34
CA TRP A 90 -3.97 8.14 2.47
C TRP A 90 -3.82 6.85 3.26
N LYS A 91 -2.94 6.81 4.27
CA LYS A 91 -2.83 5.66 5.17
C LYS A 91 -4.17 5.34 5.83
N GLN A 92 -4.85 6.35 6.38
CA GLN A 92 -6.16 6.16 7.02
C GLN A 92 -7.25 5.68 6.05
N GLN A 93 -7.24 6.16 4.79
CA GLN A 93 -8.16 5.67 3.75
C GLN A 93 -7.91 4.20 3.44
N MET A 94 -6.64 3.81 3.28
CA MET A 94 -6.22 2.44 3.05
C MET A 94 -6.56 1.52 4.24
N GLU A 95 -6.33 1.97 5.48
CA GLU A 95 -6.77 1.26 6.69
C GLU A 95 -8.29 1.10 6.73
N GLY A 96 -9.04 2.13 6.32
CA GLY A 96 -10.50 2.07 6.20
C GLY A 96 -10.98 0.98 5.24
N VAL A 97 -10.20 0.68 4.19
CA VAL A 97 -10.47 -0.44 3.27
C VAL A 97 -10.16 -1.77 3.93
N THR A 98 -8.97 -1.94 4.53
CA THR A 98 -8.60 -3.22 5.16
C THR A 98 -9.48 -3.56 6.36
N ASN A 99 -9.95 -2.56 7.10
CA ASN A 99 -10.85 -2.73 8.25
C ASN A 99 -12.24 -3.27 7.86
N GLN A 100 -12.62 -3.23 6.58
CA GLN A 100 -13.83 -3.90 6.08
C GLN A 100 -13.68 -5.43 6.07
N TYR A 101 -12.46 -5.95 6.26
CA TYR A 101 -12.11 -7.37 6.28
C TYR A 101 -11.44 -7.71 7.64
N PRO A 102 -12.19 -7.68 8.74
CA PRO A 102 -11.63 -7.85 10.07
C PRO A 102 -10.92 -9.22 10.21
N GLY A 103 -9.66 -9.19 10.66
CA GLY A 103 -8.85 -10.39 10.88
C GLY A 103 -8.28 -11.04 9.61
N VAL A 104 -8.46 -10.41 8.43
CA VAL A 104 -7.91 -10.86 7.15
C VAL A 104 -6.62 -10.12 6.82
N PHE A 105 -6.64 -8.79 6.91
CA PHE A 105 -5.49 -7.95 6.60
C PHE A 105 -4.97 -7.29 7.87
N GLU A 106 -3.66 -7.34 8.06
CA GLU A 106 -2.99 -6.75 9.21
C GLU A 106 -1.85 -5.86 8.74
N TRP A 107 -1.81 -4.64 9.29
CA TRP A 107 -0.76 -3.67 9.03
C TRP A 107 0.42 -3.88 9.98
N PHE A 108 1.63 -3.72 9.45
CA PHE A 108 2.86 -3.71 10.23
C PHE A 108 3.82 -2.63 9.69
N GLU A 109 4.74 -2.17 10.52
CA GLU A 109 5.76 -1.19 10.14
C GLU A 109 7.01 -1.92 9.62
N LEU A 110 7.74 -1.31 8.70
CA LEU A 110 8.99 -1.81 8.09
C LEU A 110 10.17 -0.88 8.39
#